data_AF-A0A1Q3KAL2-F1
#
_entry.id   AF-A0A1Q3KAL2-F1
#
_cell.length_a   1.000
_cell.length_b   1.000
_cell.length_c   1.000
_cell.angle_alpha   90.00
_cell.angle_beta   90.00
_cell.angle_gamma   90.00
#
_symmetry.space_group_name_H-M   'P 1'
#
loop_
_entity.id
_entity.type
_entity.pdbx_description
1 polymer ?
#
loop_
_entity_poly.entity_id
_entity_poly.type
_entity_poly.pdbx_seq_one_letter_code
_entity_poly.pdbx_strand_id
1 'polypeptide(L)' 'MKASLKPDKQTEAERLEVAVAQAIAACDGDVRATIRALLVANKFLEAQISHGYRRGVRHGRFNTYSG' A
#
# COMPACT_ATOMS: atom_id res chain seq x y z
N MET A 1 34.40 10.70 17.47
CA MET A 1 33.73 11.40 16.35
C MET A 1 32.35 10.79 16.15
N LYS A 2 31.27 11.45 16.58
CA LYS A 2 29.90 11.00 16.27
C LYS A 2 29.50 11.65 14.95
N ALA A 3 29.44 10.85 13.89
CA ALA A 3 28.87 11.28 12.63
C ALA A 3 27.37 11.52 12.85
N SER A 4 26.96 12.76 12.63
CA SER A 4 25.56 13.17 12.60
C SER A 4 24.86 12.41 11.48
N LEU A 5 24.03 11.43 11.83
CA LEU A 5 23.10 10.80 10.91
C LEU A 5 22.04 11.85 10.56
N LYS A 6 22.28 12.59 9.47
CA LYS A 6 21.21 13.38 8.84
C LYS A 6 20.08 12.38 8.52
N PRO A 7 18.82 12.65 8.91
CA PRO A 7 17.72 11.80 8.52
C PRO A 7 17.69 11.79 7.00
N ASP A 8 17.80 10.59 6.45
CA ASP A 8 17.90 10.32 5.04
C ASP A 8 16.69 10.96 4.34
N LYS A 9 16.91 12.06 3.62
CA LYS A 9 15.87 12.67 2.78
C LYS A 9 15.76 11.83 1.51
N GLN A 10 15.42 10.55 1.67
CA GLN A 10 15.14 9.71 0.53
C GLN A 10 13.96 10.33 -0.21
N THR A 11 14.11 10.46 -1.51
CA THR A 11 13.01 10.91 -2.36
C THR A 11 11.91 9.86 -2.35
N GLU A 12 10.67 10.25 -2.65
CA GLU A 12 9.58 9.27 -2.76
C GLU A 12 9.89 8.21 -3.82
N ALA A 13 10.54 8.61 -4.91
CA ALA A 13 11.01 7.69 -5.95
C ALA A 13 11.98 6.64 -5.39
N GLU A 14 12.97 7.04 -4.61
CA GLU A 14 13.93 6.11 -4.00
C GLU A 14 13.26 5.12 -3.03
N ARG A 15 12.29 5.59 -2.24
CA ARG A 15 11.51 4.70 -1.36
C ARG A 15 10.70 3.69 -2.16
N LEU A 16 10.09 4.13 -3.26
CA LEU A 16 9.33 3.25 -4.14
C LEU A 16 10.22 2.21 -4.79
N GLU A 17 11.40 2.58 -5.31
CA GLU A 17 12.36 1.64 -5.89
C GLU A 17 12.81 0.57 -4.87
N VAL A 18 13.07 0.96 -3.63
CA VAL A 18 13.41 0.01 -2.55
C VAL A 18 12.24 -0.94 -2.28
N ALA A 19 11.01 -0.44 -2.20
CA ALA A 19 9.83 -1.27 -1.99
C ALA A 19 9.58 -2.23 -3.15
N VAL A 20 9.80 -1.80 -4.40
CA VAL A 20 9.70 -2.64 -5.60
C VAL A 20 10.74 -3.76 -5.54
N ALA A 21 11.99 -3.44 -5.22
CA ALA A 21 13.04 -4.45 -5.10
C ALA A 21 12.72 -5.49 -4.02
N GLN A 22 12.17 -5.06 -2.87
CA GLN A 22 11.74 -5.96 -1.80
C GLN A 22 10.58 -6.86 -2.24
N ALA A 23 9.58 -6.32 -2.95
CA ALA A 23 8.45 -7.10 -3.45
C ALA A 23 8.89 -8.17 -4.45
N ILE A 24 9.82 -7.84 -5.36
CA ILE A 24 10.41 -8.78 -6.31
C ILE A 24 11.20 -9.87 -5.57
N ALA A 25 12.02 -9.51 -4.59
CA ALA A 25 12.77 -10.46 -3.78
C ALA A 25 11.87 -11.42 -3.00
N ALA A 26 10.72 -10.96 -2.50
CA ALA A 26 9.74 -11.80 -1.81
C ALA A 26 9.04 -12.82 -2.74
N CYS A 27 9.14 -12.63 -4.06
CA CYS A 27 8.60 -13.52 -5.09
C CYS A 27 9.73 -14.26 -5.84
N ASP A 28 10.86 -14.50 -5.18
CA ASP A 28 12.02 -15.21 -5.73
C ASP A 28 12.57 -14.61 -7.04
N GLY A 29 12.38 -13.30 -7.24
CA GLY A 29 12.79 -12.60 -8.46
C GLY A 29 11.80 -12.71 -9.62
N ASP A 30 10.68 -13.43 -9.49
CA ASP A 30 9.67 -13.52 -10.55
C ASP A 30 8.78 -12.26 -10.56
N VAL A 31 9.06 -11.38 -11.51
CA VAL A 31 8.32 -10.14 -11.74
C VAL A 31 6.84 -10.41 -12.10
N ARG A 32 6.53 -11.49 -12.84
CA ARG A 32 5.12 -11.81 -13.16
C ARG A 32 4.38 -12.30 -11.94
N ALA A 33 5.00 -13.13 -11.09
CA ALA A 33 4.43 -13.54 -9.82
C ALA A 33 4.21 -12.33 -8.89
N THR A 34 5.19 -11.42 -8.83
CA THR A 34 5.10 -10.17 -8.06
C THR A 34 3.92 -9.32 -8.49
N ILE A 35 3.76 -9.07 -9.79
CA ILE A 35 2.65 -8.27 -10.32
C ILE A 35 1.30 -8.94 -10.01
N ARG A 36 1.20 -10.26 -10.16
CA ARG A 36 -0.04 -11.00 -9.81
C ARG A 36 -0.37 -10.87 -8.32
N ALA A 37 0.62 -11.00 -7.45
CA ALA A 37 0.45 -10.83 -6.01
C ALA A 37 -0.03 -9.42 -5.66
N LEU A 38 0.58 -8.38 -6.25
CA LEU A 38 0.18 -6.99 -6.05
C LEU A 38 -1.25 -6.72 -6.53
N LEU A 39 -1.65 -7.27 -7.69
CA LEU A 39 -3.03 -7.13 -8.18
C LEU A 39 -4.06 -7.80 -7.25
N VAL A 40 -3.75 -8.98 -6.73
CA VAL A 40 -4.62 -9.67 -5.76
C VAL A 40 -4.70 -8.88 -4.45
N ALA A 41 -3.57 -8.38 -3.95
CA ALA A 41 -3.52 -7.56 -2.74
C ALA A 41 -4.34 -6.27 -2.91
N ASN A 42 -4.21 -5.58 -4.04
CA ASN A 42 -4.99 -4.38 -4.33
C ASN A 42 -6.49 -4.65 -4.36
N LYS A 43 -6.94 -5.71 -5.05
CA LYS A 43 -8.35 -6.12 -5.05
C LYS A 43 -8.88 -6.42 -3.65
N PHE A 44 -8.05 -7.06 -2.81
CA PHE A 44 -8.41 -7.35 -1.43
C PHE A 44 -8.56 -6.07 -0.59
N LEU A 45 -7.63 -5.12 -0.74
CA LEU A 45 -7.69 -3.82 -0.05
C LEU A 45 -8.93 -3.01 -0.48
N GLU A 46 -9.21 -2.94 -1.78
CA GLU A 46 -10.41 -2.28 -2.32
C GLU A 46 -11.70 -2.90 -1.77
N ALA A 47 -11.77 -4.24 -1.70
CA ALA A 47 -12.90 -4.95 -1.13
C ALA A 47 -13.07 -4.65 0.36
N GLN A 48 -11.98 -4.59 1.13
CA GLN A 48 -12.01 -4.25 2.55
C GLN A 48 -12.46 -2.81 2.80
N ILE A 49 -11.96 -1.85 2.03
CA ILE A 49 -12.37 -0.44 2.12
C ILE A 49 -13.86 -0.33 1.80
N SER A 50 -14.32 -0.97 0.72
CA SER A 50 -15.74 -0.95 0.35
C SER A 50 -16.62 -1.57 1.44
N HIS A 51 -16.18 -2.68 2.04
CA HIS A 51 -16.89 -3.31 3.15
C HIS A 51 -16.92 -2.43 4.41
N GLY A 52 -15.78 -1.87 4.80
CA GLY A 52 -15.66 -0.95 5.93
C GLY A 52 -16.51 0.31 5.75
N TYR A 53 -16.51 0.88 4.54
CA TYR A 53 -17.37 2.00 4.17
C TYR A 53 -18.84 1.64 4.27
N ARG A 54 -19.30 0.55 3.64
CA ARG A 54 -20.70 0.09 3.75
C ARG A 54 -21.12 -0.14 5.20
N ARG A 55 -20.24 -0.73 6.02
CA ARG A 55 -20.48 -0.92 7.46
C ARG A 55 -20.62 0.43 8.16
N GLY A 56 -19.72 1.37 7.91
CA GLY A 56 -19.79 2.69 8.53
C GLY A 56 -21.02 3.49 8.10
N VAL A 57 -21.45 3.41 6.83
CA VAL A 57 -22.72 4.00 6.37
C VAL A 57 -23.90 3.35 7.08
N ARG A 58 -23.96 2.01 7.15
CA ARG A 58 -25.03 1.27 7.84
C ARG A 58 -25.14 1.65 9.32
N HIS A 59 -24.02 1.91 9.97
CA HIS A 59 -23.98 2.28 11.39
C HIS A 59 -23.94 3.81 11.62
N GLY A 60 -24.24 4.62 10.60
CA GLY A 60 -24.30 6.08 10.72
C GLY A 60 -22.97 6.78 11.06
N ARG A 61 -21.83 6.09 10.87
CA ARG A 61 -20.48 6.63 11.09
C ARG A 61 -19.95 7.41 9.90
N PHE A 62 -20.51 7.19 8.72
CA PHE A 62 -20.20 7.96 7.51
C PHE A 62 -21.48 8.57 6.98
N ASN A 63 -21.52 9.90 6.89
CA ASN A 63 -22.60 10.61 6.21
C ASN A 63 -22.35 10.53 4.70
N THR A 64 -23.21 9.81 3.99
CA THR A 64 -23.30 9.92 2.55
C THR A 64 -24.05 11.20 2.23
N TYR A 65 -23.49 12.07 1.39
CA TYR A 65 -24.23 13.21 0.86
C TYR A 65 -25.42 12.69 0.04
N SER A 66 -26.62 12.78 0.61
CA SER A 66 -27.89 12.60 -0.10
C SER A 66 -28.33 14.00 -0.49
N GLY A 67 -28.17 14.33 -1.78
CA GLY A 67 -28.45 15.66 -2.31
C GLY A 67 -29.85 16.17 -2.01
#